data_AF-A0AAN7YFS8-F1
#
_entry.id   AF-A0AAN7YFS8-F1
#
_cell.length_a   1.000
_cell.length_b   1.000
_cell.length_c   1.000
_cell.angle_alpha   90.00
_cell.angle_beta   90.00
_cell.angle_gamma   90.00
#
_symmetry.space_group_name_H-M   'P 1'
#
loop_
_entity.id
_entity.type
_entity.pdbx_description
1 polymer ?
#
loop_
_entity_poly.entity_id
_entity_poly.type
_entity_poly.pdbx_seq_one_letter_code
_entity_poly.pdbx_strand_id
1 'polypeptide(L)'
;MGHHITLPADIYQTPAIEKLHKSAIDMILLHNDMLSYYEAESEDVHHNMIAAHRRNGFEAQAAVDHVADNIDIYHQELSLAANELKSRYRSQELQGRVSRYVHGVENVIKANLYWNSRSKQFFPKDVKGCLPQSCEINILLDPSH
;
A
#
# COMPACT_ATOMS: atom_id res chain seq x y z
N MET A 1 1.73 -1.99 -22.05
CA MET A 1 2.76 -1.33 -22.88
C MET A 1 3.52 -0.36 -21.99
N GLY A 2 4.72 -0.75 -21.55
CA GLY A 2 5.61 0.16 -20.82
C GLY A 2 6.24 1.12 -21.81
N HIS A 3 5.67 2.32 -21.97
CA HIS A 3 6.36 3.37 -22.70
C HIS A 3 7.64 3.72 -21.94
N HIS A 4 8.77 3.79 -22.64
CA HIS A 4 10.05 4.23 -22.09
C HIS A 4 9.92 5.65 -21.53
N ILE A 5 9.57 5.77 -20.26
CA ILE A 5 9.64 7.02 -19.53
C ILE A 5 11.11 7.21 -19.15
N THR A 6 11.84 7.89 -20.02
CA THR A 6 13.21 8.30 -19.68
C THR A 6 13.09 9.44 -18.66
N LEU A 7 13.74 9.34 -17.51
CA LEU A 7 13.93 10.45 -16.59
C LEU A 7 15.37 10.97 -16.69
N PRO A 8 15.63 12.25 -16.37
CA PRO A 8 16.99 12.75 -16.18
C PRO A 8 17.75 11.92 -15.14
N ALA A 9 19.02 11.61 -15.40
CA ALA A 9 19.78 10.66 -14.57
C ALA A 9 20.00 11.15 -13.13
N ASP A 10 20.11 12.47 -12.94
CA ASP A 10 20.27 13.10 -11.64
C ASP A 10 19.09 12.85 -10.69
N ILE A 11 17.89 12.57 -11.24
CA ILE A 11 16.72 12.28 -10.43
C ILE A 11 16.90 11.05 -9.55
N TYR A 12 17.62 10.03 -10.05
CA TYR A 12 17.83 8.75 -9.38
C TYR A 12 18.76 8.86 -8.16
N GLN A 13 19.43 10.00 -8.00
CA GLN A 13 20.31 10.30 -6.88
C GLN A 13 19.65 11.23 -5.85
N THR A 14 18.36 11.56 -6.04
CA THR A 14 17.65 12.47 -5.13
C THR A 14 17.03 11.71 -3.95
N PRO A 15 17.05 12.24 -2.73
CA PRO A 15 16.33 11.62 -1.61
C PRO A 15 14.83 11.44 -1.87
N ALA A 16 14.23 12.30 -2.71
CA ALA A 16 12.82 12.23 -3.06
C ALA A 16 12.47 10.98 -3.89
N ILE A 17 13.35 10.50 -4.79
CA ILE A 17 13.06 9.27 -5.55
C ILE A 17 13.10 8.04 -4.64
N GLU A 18 14.02 8.03 -3.68
CA GLU A 18 14.16 6.95 -2.70
C GLU A 18 12.93 6.91 -1.79
N LYS A 19 12.49 8.07 -1.28
CA LYS A 19 11.24 8.18 -0.51
C LYS A 19 10.04 7.72 -1.31
N LEU A 20 9.91 8.14 -2.57
CA LEU A 20 8.83 7.71 -3.45
C LEU A 20 8.77 6.17 -3.56
N HIS A 21 9.91 5.53 -3.79
CA HIS A 21 9.99 4.07 -3.91
C HIS A 21 9.73 3.37 -2.58
N LYS A 22 10.34 3.86 -1.50
CA LYS A 22 10.17 3.28 -0.17
C LYS A 22 8.70 3.31 0.26
N SER A 23 8.05 4.47 0.20
CA SER A 23 6.64 4.59 0.57
C SER A 23 5.75 3.71 -0.33
N ALA A 24 6.06 3.59 -1.63
CA ALA A 24 5.32 2.69 -2.52
C ALA A 24 5.48 1.20 -2.14
N ILE A 25 6.69 0.78 -1.80
CA ILE A 25 7.00 -0.59 -1.36
C ILE A 25 6.31 -0.88 -0.03
N ASP A 26 6.43 0.02 0.95
CA ASP A 26 5.83 -0.12 2.27
C ASP A 26 4.30 -0.22 2.15
N MET A 27 3.67 0.61 1.32
CA MET A 27 2.24 0.47 1.01
C MET A 27 1.90 -0.88 0.38
N ILE A 28 2.70 -1.38 -0.57
CA ILE A 28 2.45 -2.69 -1.22
C ILE A 28 2.50 -3.82 -0.20
N LEU A 29 3.48 -3.79 0.70
CA LEU A 29 3.66 -4.79 1.76
C LEU A 29 2.54 -4.73 2.79
N LEU A 30 2.19 -3.53 3.29
CA LEU A 30 1.11 -3.39 4.26
C LEU A 30 -0.26 -3.75 3.68
N HIS A 31 -0.52 -3.43 2.41
CA HIS A 31 -1.72 -3.92 1.73
C HIS A 31 -1.72 -5.46 1.63
N ASN A 32 -0.56 -6.08 1.39
CA ASN A 32 -0.46 -7.53 1.38
C ASN A 32 -0.82 -8.09 2.77
N ASP A 33 -0.24 -7.52 3.82
CA ASP A 33 -0.47 -7.94 5.20
C ASP A 33 -1.94 -7.79 5.62
N MET A 34 -2.58 -6.67 5.29
CA MET A 34 -4.00 -6.49 5.58
C MET A 34 -4.86 -7.54 4.89
N LEU A 35 -4.57 -7.84 3.62
CA LEU A 35 -5.36 -8.77 2.84
C LEU A 35 -5.09 -10.22 3.25
N SER A 36 -3.86 -10.58 3.60
CA SER A 36 -3.49 -11.95 3.99
C SER A 36 -3.68 -12.25 5.49
N TYR A 37 -4.13 -11.29 6.30
CA TYR A 37 -4.15 -11.41 7.76
C TYR A 37 -4.92 -12.64 8.26
N TYR A 38 -6.07 -12.94 7.65
CA TYR A 38 -6.89 -14.09 8.04
C TYR A 38 -6.11 -15.41 8.00
N GLU A 39 -5.38 -15.64 6.90
CA GLU A 39 -4.55 -16.83 6.74
C GLU A 39 -3.37 -16.79 7.73
N ALA A 40 -2.73 -15.63 7.87
CA ALA A 40 -1.59 -15.45 8.77
C ALA A 40 -1.92 -15.72 10.25
N GLU A 41 -3.10 -15.30 10.72
CA GLU A 41 -3.57 -15.60 12.08
C GLU A 41 -3.89 -17.10 12.24
N SER A 42 -4.49 -17.72 11.23
CA SER A 42 -4.85 -19.14 11.28
C SER A 42 -3.63 -20.09 11.21
N GLU A 43 -2.56 -19.68 10.53
CA GLU A 43 -1.34 -20.46 10.32
C GLU A 43 -0.19 -20.07 11.26
N ASP A 44 -0.46 -19.21 12.26
CA ASP A 44 0.52 -18.70 13.21
C ASP A 44 1.75 -18.05 12.53
N VAL A 45 1.55 -17.37 11.41
CA VAL A 45 2.63 -16.71 10.65
C VAL A 45 3.10 -15.44 11.37
N HIS A 46 4.42 -15.27 11.47
CA HIS A 46 5.04 -14.12 12.15
C HIS A 46 5.36 -12.94 11.22
N HIS A 47 5.37 -13.16 9.91
CA HIS A 47 5.75 -12.18 8.89
C HIS A 47 4.52 -11.43 8.36
N ASN A 48 3.72 -10.88 9.29
CA ASN A 48 2.55 -10.06 9.00
C ASN A 48 2.41 -9.02 10.12
N MET A 49 2.33 -7.73 9.78
CA MET A 49 2.33 -6.64 10.75
C MET A 49 1.13 -6.69 11.71
N ILE A 50 -0.07 -7.05 11.24
CA ILE A 50 -1.25 -7.15 12.12
C ILE A 50 -1.06 -8.31 13.09
N ALA A 51 -0.64 -9.48 12.60
CA ALA A 51 -0.36 -10.64 13.46
C ALA A 51 0.73 -10.34 14.49
N ALA A 52 1.76 -9.57 14.12
CA ALA A 52 2.79 -9.11 15.03
C ALA A 52 2.23 -8.17 16.12
N HIS A 53 1.37 -7.21 15.76
CA HIS A 53 0.72 -6.33 16.74
C HIS A 53 -0.17 -7.10 17.73
N ARG A 54 -0.98 -8.05 17.24
CA ARG A 54 -1.83 -8.92 18.07
C ARG A 54 -1.03 -9.65 19.15
N ARG A 55 0.10 -10.24 18.77
CA ARG A 55 1.01 -10.95 19.71
C ARG A 55 1.65 -10.02 20.73
N ASN A 56 1.79 -8.74 20.40
CA ASN A 56 2.26 -7.72 21.33
C ASN A 56 1.14 -7.12 22.20
N GLY A 57 -0.05 -7.74 22.21
CA GLY A 57 -1.17 -7.38 23.08
C GLY A 57 -2.11 -6.33 22.50
N PHE A 58 -2.05 -6.06 21.20
CA PHE A 58 -3.05 -5.20 20.56
C PHE A 58 -4.36 -5.97 20.38
N GLU A 59 -5.46 -5.28 20.68
CA GLU A 59 -6.79 -5.68 20.21
C GLU A 59 -6.83 -5.75 18.69
N ALA A 60 -7.67 -6.60 18.12
CA ALA A 60 -7.67 -6.86 16.69
C ALA A 60 -7.93 -5.60 15.86
N GLN A 61 -8.95 -4.83 16.25
CA GLN A 61 -9.25 -3.57 15.57
C GLN A 61 -8.10 -2.57 15.72
N ALA A 62 -7.49 -2.46 16.90
CA ALA A 62 -6.36 -1.55 17.12
C ALA A 62 -5.13 -1.91 16.28
N ALA A 63 -4.87 -3.21 16.06
CA ALA A 63 -3.80 -3.68 15.18
C ALA A 63 -4.06 -3.32 13.70
N VAL A 64 -5.31 -3.50 13.24
CA VAL A 64 -5.74 -3.13 11.89
C VAL A 64 -5.66 -1.62 11.69
N ASP A 65 -6.20 -0.84 12.63
CA ASP A 65 -6.19 0.62 12.59
C ASP A 65 -4.76 1.17 12.50
N HIS A 66 -3.83 0.60 13.28
CA HIS A 66 -2.43 1.01 13.22
C HIS A 66 -1.79 0.77 11.85
N VAL A 67 -2.10 -0.34 11.19
CA VAL A 67 -1.61 -0.62 9.84
C VAL A 67 -2.28 0.31 8.80
N ALA A 68 -3.57 0.60 8.96
CA ALA A 68 -4.29 1.55 8.11
C ALA A 68 -3.70 2.96 8.22
N ASP A 69 -3.44 3.44 9.44
CA ASP A 69 -2.80 4.74 9.69
C ASP A 69 -1.41 4.82 9.03
N ASN A 70 -0.62 3.75 9.09
CA ASN A 70 0.67 3.68 8.42
C ASN A 70 0.54 3.78 6.90
N ILE A 71 -0.45 3.14 6.30
CA ILE A 71 -0.73 3.24 4.85
C ILE A 71 -1.07 4.68 4.48
N ASP A 72 -1.88 5.38 5.29
CA ASP A 72 -2.23 6.78 5.06
C ASP A 72 -1.00 7.70 5.17
N ILE A 73 -0.11 7.45 6.14
CA ILE A 73 1.17 8.15 6.27
C ILE A 73 2.01 7.95 4.99
N TYR A 74 2.20 6.71 4.55
CA TYR A 74 3.01 6.43 3.35
C TYR A 74 2.38 6.98 2.07
N HIS A 75 1.06 7.02 1.97
CA HIS A 75 0.39 7.68 0.85
C HIS A 75 0.69 9.19 0.83
N GLN A 76 0.70 9.85 1.99
CA GLN A 76 1.08 11.26 2.11
C GLN A 76 2.56 11.47 1.76
N GLU A 77 3.47 10.62 2.26
CA GLU A 77 4.90 10.69 1.93
C GLU A 77 5.17 10.51 0.43
N LEU A 78 4.50 9.54 -0.21
CA LEU A 78 4.56 9.32 -1.65
C LEU A 78 4.12 10.57 -2.41
N SER A 79 3.02 11.19 -1.99
CA SER A 79 2.49 12.42 -2.59
C SER A 79 3.46 13.60 -2.45
N LEU A 80 4.07 13.75 -1.26
CA LEU A 80 5.06 14.79 -1.00
C LEU A 80 6.32 14.59 -1.85
N ALA A 81 6.84 13.36 -1.90
CA ALA A 81 7.99 12.99 -2.71
C ALA A 81 7.74 13.23 -4.21
N ALA A 82 6.56 12.87 -4.71
CA ALA A 82 6.16 13.13 -6.09
C ALA A 82 6.14 14.63 -6.42
N ASN A 83 5.59 15.45 -5.52
CA ASN A 83 5.56 16.90 -5.68
C ASN A 83 6.97 17.51 -5.63
N GLU A 84 7.82 17.03 -4.73
CA GLU A 84 9.22 17.46 -4.66
C GLU A 84 9.93 17.16 -5.98
N LEU A 85 9.88 15.93 -6.47
CA LEU A 85 10.47 15.51 -7.75
C LEU A 85 10.00 16.37 -8.92
N LYS A 86 8.71 16.67 -8.99
CA LYS A 86 8.12 17.51 -10.03
C LYS A 86 8.62 18.96 -9.94
N SER A 87 8.68 19.51 -8.73
CA SER A 87 9.08 20.90 -8.48
C SER A 87 10.53 21.22 -8.85
N ARG A 88 11.40 20.19 -8.93
CA ARG A 88 12.81 20.34 -9.34
C ARG A 88 12.99 20.91 -10.73
N TYR A 89 12.02 20.70 -11.62
CA TYR A 89 12.11 21.11 -13.02
C TYR A 89 11.21 22.30 -13.31
N ARG A 90 11.73 23.28 -14.06
CA ARG A 90 10.92 24.39 -14.61
C ARG A 90 10.23 24.02 -15.92
N SER A 91 10.79 23.08 -16.67
CA SER A 91 10.23 22.61 -17.95
C SER A 91 8.97 21.78 -17.75
N GLN A 92 7.88 22.17 -18.42
CA GLN A 92 6.62 21.41 -18.43
C GLN A 92 6.80 20.00 -19.01
N GLU A 93 7.70 19.81 -19.98
CA GLU A 93 7.98 18.50 -20.56
C GLU A 93 8.58 17.55 -19.51
N LEU A 94 9.58 18.04 -18.76
CA LEU A 94 10.23 17.26 -17.69
C LEU A 94 9.27 16.99 -16.54
N GLN A 95 8.48 17.98 -16.13
CA GLN A 95 7.41 17.76 -15.15
C GLN A 95 6.41 16.69 -15.62
N GLY A 96 6.04 16.69 -16.90
CA GLY A 96 5.16 15.68 -17.49
C GLY A 96 5.79 14.28 -17.50
N ARG A 97 7.10 14.17 -17.73
CA ARG A 97 7.84 12.89 -17.63
C ARG A 97 7.86 12.37 -16.19
N VAL A 98 8.11 13.23 -15.21
CA VAL A 98 8.05 12.87 -13.78
C VAL A 98 6.64 12.45 -13.39
N SER A 99 5.60 13.19 -13.78
CA SER A 99 4.22 12.83 -13.47
C SER A 99 3.81 11.47 -14.07
N ARG A 100 4.22 11.17 -15.31
CA ARG A 100 3.98 9.83 -15.89
C ARG A 100 4.71 8.72 -15.13
N TYR A 101 5.92 9.00 -14.65
CA TYR A 101 6.67 8.03 -13.86
C TYR A 101 5.99 7.73 -12.52
N VAL A 102 5.63 8.77 -11.77
CA VAL A 102 4.89 8.65 -10.50
C VAL A 102 3.59 7.89 -10.72
N HIS A 103 2.86 8.21 -11.78
CA HIS A 103 1.64 7.49 -12.14
C HIS A 103 1.89 6.00 -12.43
N GLY A 104 3.05 5.67 -13.02
CA GLY A 104 3.50 4.28 -13.18
C GLY A 104 3.68 3.59 -11.84
N VAL A 105 4.31 4.24 -10.86
CA VAL A 105 4.47 3.73 -9.49
C VAL A 105 3.11 3.51 -8.81
N GLU A 106 2.21 4.49 -8.87
CA GLU A 106 0.85 4.36 -8.34
C GLU A 106 0.09 3.19 -8.98
N ASN A 107 0.27 2.96 -10.28
CA ASN A 107 -0.35 1.85 -10.97
C ASN A 107 0.19 0.49 -10.51
N VAL A 108 1.46 0.40 -10.08
CA VAL A 108 2.00 -0.83 -9.47
C VAL A 108 1.32 -1.09 -8.12
N ILE A 109 1.16 -0.06 -7.28
CA ILE A 109 0.44 -0.16 -5.99
C ILE A 109 -1.00 -0.64 -6.23
N LYS A 110 -1.72 -0.01 -7.16
CA LYS A 110 -3.09 -0.39 -7.54
C LYS A 110 -3.16 -1.81 -8.10
N ALA A 111 -2.21 -2.19 -8.96
CA ALA A 111 -2.16 -3.53 -9.52
C ALA A 111 -1.99 -4.60 -8.44
N ASN A 112 -1.18 -4.33 -7.39
CA ASN A 112 -1.06 -5.23 -6.24
C ASN A 112 -2.41 -5.41 -5.52
N LEU A 113 -3.15 -4.33 -5.28
CA LEU A 113 -4.49 -4.40 -4.69
C LEU A 113 -5.48 -5.21 -5.56
N TYR A 114 -5.49 -4.95 -6.87
CA TYR A 114 -6.34 -5.69 -7.80
C TYR A 114 -5.97 -7.18 -7.89
N TRP A 115 -4.68 -7.51 -7.84
CA TRP A 115 -4.23 -8.89 -7.84
C TRP A 115 -4.71 -9.63 -6.58
N ASN A 116 -4.50 -9.04 -5.40
CA ASN A 116 -4.89 -9.67 -4.14
C ASN A 116 -6.42 -9.87 -4.05
N SER A 117 -7.21 -8.85 -4.42
CA SER A 117 -8.68 -8.96 -4.43
C SER A 117 -9.24 -9.97 -5.43
N ARG A 118 -8.54 -10.24 -6.55
CA ARG A 118 -8.95 -11.23 -7.56
C ARG A 118 -8.49 -12.65 -7.25
N SER A 119 -7.26 -12.79 -6.75
CA SER A 119 -6.65 -14.09 -6.48
C SER A 119 -7.20 -14.75 -5.21
N LYS A 120 -7.67 -13.93 -4.26
CA LYS A 120 -8.18 -14.39 -2.98
C LYS A 120 -9.59 -13.83 -2.80
N GLN A 121 -10.59 -14.69 -3.00
CA GLN A 121 -11.99 -14.37 -2.75
C GLN A 121 -12.22 -14.33 -1.23
N PHE A 122 -11.71 -13.28 -0.58
CA PHE A 122 -11.61 -13.13 0.87
C PHE A 122 -12.93 -12.81 1.58
N PHE A 123 -14.03 -12.66 0.84
CA PHE A 123 -15.35 -12.51 1.42
C PHE A 123 -16.02 -13.88 1.52
N PRO A 124 -16.57 -14.26 2.69
CA PRO A 124 -17.63 -15.26 2.74
C PRO A 124 -18.68 -14.90 1.68
N LYS A 125 -19.21 -15.90 0.96
CA LYS A 125 -19.92 -15.77 -0.32
C LYS A 125 -21.25 -14.98 -0.33
N ASP A 126 -21.52 -14.09 0.63
CA ASP A 126 -22.83 -13.47 0.82
C ASP A 126 -22.92 -11.94 0.65
N VAL A 127 -21.89 -11.23 0.18
CA VAL A 127 -22.03 -9.79 -0.14
C VAL A 127 -21.85 -9.53 -1.64
N LYS A 128 -22.96 -9.61 -2.37
CA LYS A 128 -23.04 -9.14 -3.75
C LYS A 128 -23.10 -7.61 -3.79
N GLY A 129 -22.05 -7.03 -4.37
CA GLY A 129 -22.14 -5.76 -5.09
C GLY A 129 -22.10 -4.51 -4.23
N CYS A 130 -20.91 -4.13 -3.77
CA CYS A 130 -20.46 -2.74 -3.60
C CYS A 130 -18.94 -2.80 -3.39
N LEU A 131 -18.17 -1.98 -4.12
CA LEU A 131 -16.78 -1.69 -3.74
C LEU A 131 -16.86 -0.96 -2.38
N PRO A 132 -16.26 -1.46 -1.29
CA PRO A 132 -16.43 -0.83 0.00
C PRO A 132 -15.69 0.51 0.01
N GLN A 133 -16.42 1.62 0.13
CA GLN A 133 -15.86 2.91 0.52
C GLN A 133 -15.55 2.97 2.03
N SER A 134 -15.84 1.89 2.76
CA SER A 134 -15.51 1.65 4.16
C SER A 134 -15.30 0.15 4.35
N CYS A 135 -14.10 -0.27 4.74
CA CYS A 135 -13.81 -1.66 5.11
C CYS A 135 -14.32 -1.92 6.53
N GLU A 136 -15.55 -2.41 6.68
CA GLU A 136 -15.86 -3.26 7.83
C GLU A 136 -15.39 -4.67 7.49
N ILE A 137 -14.24 -5.06 8.06
CA ILE A 137 -13.73 -6.43 7.98
C ILE A 137 -14.32 -7.17 9.18
N ASN A 138 -14.98 -8.31 8.93
CA ASN A 138 -15.47 -9.18 10.00
C ASN A 138 -14.26 -9.77 10.73
N ILE A 139 -13.94 -9.22 11.90
CA ILE A 139 -12.94 -9.74 12.83
C ILE A 139 -13.47 -11.05 13.42
N LEU A 140 -12.69 -12.12 13.34
CA LEU A 140 -12.94 -13.32 14.14
C LEU A 140 -12.76 -12.93 15.62
N LEU A 141 -13.82 -13.13 16.40
CA LEU A 141 -13.87 -12.86 17.84
C LEU A 141 -12.61 -13.39 18.54
N ASP A 142 -12.07 -12.62 19.49
CA ASP A 142 -10.86 -12.97 20.24
C ASP A 142 -10.90 -14.42 20.73
N PRO A 143 -9.80 -15.17 20.59
CA PRO A 143 -9.74 -16.52 21.11
C PRO A 143 -9.91 -16.49 22.63
N SER A 144 -10.89 -17.24 23.12
CA SER A 144 -11.15 -17.44 24.53
C SER A 144 -9.88 -17.87 25.27
N HIS A 145 -9.57 -17.16 26.36
CA HIS A 145 -8.50 -17.45 27.31
C HIS A 145 -8.38 -18.92 27.73
#